data_AF-A0ABD2X8Y1-F1
#
_entry.id   AF-A0ABD2X8Y1-F1
#
_cell.length_a   1.000
_cell.length_b   1.000
_cell.length_c   1.000
_cell.angle_alpha   90.00
_cell.angle_beta   90.00
_cell.angle_gamma   90.00
#
_symmetry.space_group_name_H-M   'P 1'
#
loop_
_entity.id
_entity.type
_entity.pdbx_description
1 polymer ?
#
loop_
_entity_poly.entity_id
_entity_poly.type
_entity_poly.pdbx_seq_one_letter_code
_entity_poly.pdbx_strand_id
1 'polypeptide(L)'
;MYLAEALKRLQLQEFFFYLEKKEDCEFNELMDMLIIFKEDLETNETNDIGKKFESLKDKGFNLAELFNEFVKVSCSESELFKYWNNVLLLINLLFDLIRADRTGNWLLHLDTVEKLQPIFLIMDSTNYSRWSAVYLSDMQSLPQKAPEVFEHFMQGRFTVKRSNVPFTSVATDQALEQTINRTSKSSAGVIGSTRKKEFVALWDLTYHELSGINSLMKEIIHFDNNDEEFDNHHEASESFVLNSENAVQSILTCLEFYDANPFHQNDNQLRNIITQETVHESVKKDLLNIFERGLQIYENFVKERIQNKTKLLSSTITKNNLPNFKTTPTLEKDSKKVAAKPNDAQRIISSSVERGFPLSDLFKYELTIKNILFDDDESVKKTSNKCILVRKLEESVDNTQAFELGTDTCLMVDCMDVIKQVHIKNSSKIKTFGDLADKFYEHINNLAQLQTTKRIDLVFDSYFEFSIKSCDSERRKKADNSINYNMINKTIHLPPKMDIFWESSNNKIQLQIFLRYCVKQNSLYRDFDVVFSTINEQHNSDDFTKLIIDRDIEDADVKTIIHVDDAVKRGFSNVFVASSNSDVIVLLLHFYKHFQNSGVKVRFFSNTY
;
A
#
# COMPACT_ATOMS: atom_id res chain seq x y z
N MET A 1 2.43 18.97 6.23
CA MET A 1 1.31 19.80 6.72
C MET A 1 0.05 19.51 5.91
N TYR A 2 0.02 19.80 4.61
CA TYR A 2 -1.18 19.60 3.77
C TYR A 2 -1.72 18.15 3.74
N LEU A 3 -0.83 17.14 3.70
CA LEU A 3 -1.26 15.74 3.80
C LEU A 3 -2.00 15.43 5.12
N ALA A 4 -1.52 15.98 6.24
CA ALA A 4 -2.15 15.76 7.54
C ALA A 4 -3.52 16.43 7.61
N GLU A 5 -3.64 17.63 7.03
CA GLU A 5 -4.91 18.34 6.91
C GLU A 5 -5.91 17.54 6.05
N ALA A 6 -5.49 17.08 4.87
CA ALA A 6 -6.32 16.24 4.00
C ALA A 6 -6.80 14.96 4.72
N LEU A 7 -5.88 14.25 5.40
CA LEU A 7 -6.21 13.04 6.16
C LEU A 7 -7.15 13.33 7.34
N LYS A 8 -6.97 14.45 8.05
CA LYS A 8 -7.89 14.86 9.13
C LYS A 8 -9.30 15.15 8.60
N ARG A 9 -9.41 15.80 7.44
CA ARG A 9 -10.72 16.04 6.79
C ARG A 9 -11.41 14.73 6.42
N LEU A 10 -10.67 13.77 5.86
CA LEU A 10 -11.22 12.43 5.58
C LEU A 10 -11.62 11.69 6.86
N GLN A 11 -10.81 11.75 7.92
CA GLN A 11 -11.13 11.14 9.21
C GLN A 11 -12.38 11.77 9.85
N LEU A 12 -12.54 13.09 9.75
CA LEU A 12 -13.74 13.81 10.20
C LEU A 12 -14.96 13.49 9.35
N GLN A 13 -14.80 13.33 8.04
CA GLN A 13 -15.90 12.91 7.15
C GLN A 13 -16.44 11.53 7.55
N GLU A 14 -15.55 10.56 7.80
CA GLU A 14 -15.96 9.23 8.28
C GLU A 14 -16.59 9.27 9.67
N PHE A 15 -16.10 10.15 10.54
CA PHE A 15 -16.70 10.37 11.85
C PHE A 15 -18.15 10.88 11.73
N PHE A 16 -18.42 11.84 10.84
CA PHE A 16 -19.78 12.34 10.64
C PHE A 16 -20.70 11.29 10.03
N PHE A 17 -20.20 10.47 9.10
CA PHE A 17 -20.95 9.33 8.57
C PHE A 17 -21.25 8.27 9.65
N TYR A 18 -20.32 8.06 10.59
CA TYR A 18 -20.53 7.20 11.75
C TYR A 18 -21.62 7.72 12.69
N LEU A 19 -21.67 9.04 12.94
CA LEU A 19 -22.72 9.65 13.76
C LEU A 19 -24.09 9.60 13.08
N GLU A 20 -24.16 9.85 11.77
CA GLU A 20 -25.39 9.74 10.99
C GLU A 20 -26.00 8.33 11.08
N LYS A 21 -25.17 7.28 10.96
CA LYS A 21 -25.60 5.88 11.14
C LYS A 21 -26.11 5.56 12.54
N LYS A 22 -25.64 6.25 13.57
CA LYS A 22 -26.07 6.03 14.96
C LYS A 22 -27.40 6.72 15.29
N GLU A 23 -27.98 7.49 14.36
CA GLU A 23 -29.17 8.34 14.58
C GLU A 23 -29.03 9.21 15.83
N ASP A 24 -27.83 9.72 16.09
CA ASP A 24 -27.55 10.47 17.30
C ASP A 24 -28.28 11.82 17.27
N CYS A 25 -29.29 11.99 18.14
CA CYS A 25 -30.07 13.22 18.20
C CYS A 25 -29.20 14.44 18.54
N GLU A 26 -28.12 14.27 19.30
CA GLU A 26 -27.21 15.37 19.64
C GLU A 26 -26.37 15.81 18.43
N PHE A 27 -26.09 14.90 17.49
CA PHE A 27 -25.39 15.19 16.24
C PHE A 27 -26.22 16.08 15.31
N ASN A 28 -27.51 15.77 15.12
CA ASN A 28 -28.38 16.55 14.26
C ASN A 28 -28.52 18.00 14.77
N GLU A 29 -28.73 18.19 16.08
CA GLU A 29 -28.77 19.54 16.67
C GLU A 29 -27.44 20.30 16.52
N LEU A 30 -26.30 19.62 16.63
CA LEU A 30 -25.00 20.25 16.47
C LEU A 30 -24.74 20.64 15.01
N MET A 31 -25.10 19.79 14.05
CA MET A 31 -24.99 20.08 12.62
C MET A 31 -25.87 21.27 12.22
N ASP A 32 -27.11 21.32 12.71
CA ASP A 32 -27.98 22.47 12.52
C ASP A 32 -27.34 23.76 13.05
N MET A 33 -26.74 23.71 14.25
CA MET A 33 -26.02 24.88 14.79
C MET A 33 -24.79 25.27 13.98
N LEU A 34 -24.02 24.31 13.44
CA LEU A 34 -22.85 24.59 12.60
C LEU A 34 -23.25 25.19 11.26
N ILE A 35 -24.34 24.72 10.66
CA ILE A 35 -24.91 25.28 9.43
C ILE A 35 -25.35 26.72 9.68
N ILE A 36 -26.13 26.96 10.74
CA ILE A 36 -26.57 28.31 11.14
C ILE A 36 -25.36 29.22 11.39
N PHE A 37 -24.34 28.72 12.11
CA PHE A 37 -23.14 29.50 12.41
C PHE A 37 -22.34 29.85 11.14
N LYS A 38 -22.28 28.93 10.17
CA LYS A 38 -21.67 29.18 8.87
C LYS A 38 -22.45 30.22 8.06
N GLU A 39 -23.76 30.11 8.00
CA GLU A 39 -24.64 31.07 7.31
C GLU A 39 -24.54 32.47 7.95
N ASP A 40 -24.50 32.57 9.28
CA ASP A 40 -24.31 33.82 10.01
C ASP A 40 -22.96 34.48 9.67
N LEU A 41 -21.89 33.67 9.54
CA LEU A 41 -20.55 34.16 9.14
C LEU A 41 -20.52 34.65 7.69
N GLU A 42 -21.22 33.96 6.78
CA GLU A 42 -21.31 34.34 5.37
C GLU A 42 -22.16 35.60 5.15
N THR A 43 -23.12 35.87 6.04
CA THR A 43 -24.03 37.01 5.98
C THR A 43 -23.55 38.24 6.78
N ASN A 44 -22.43 38.15 7.50
CA ASN A 44 -21.89 39.19 8.40
C ASN A 44 -22.88 39.65 9.50
N GLU A 45 -23.86 38.82 9.87
CA GLU A 45 -24.76 39.12 10.99
C GLU A 45 -24.06 38.86 12.32
N THR A 46 -23.47 39.90 12.91
CA THR A 46 -22.63 39.80 14.11
C THR A 46 -23.39 39.78 15.44
N ASN A 47 -24.72 39.85 15.42
CA ASN A 47 -25.52 39.82 16.63
C ASN A 47 -25.56 38.39 17.20
N ASP A 48 -25.17 38.23 18.46
CA ASP A 48 -25.22 36.98 19.24
C ASP A 48 -24.20 35.87 18.90
N ILE A 49 -23.20 36.14 18.02
CA ILE A 49 -22.10 35.19 17.71
C ILE A 49 -21.40 34.69 18.98
N GLY A 50 -21.14 35.58 19.95
CA GLY A 50 -20.46 35.23 21.20
C GLY A 50 -21.21 34.19 22.04
N LYS A 51 -22.55 34.30 22.16
CA LYS A 51 -23.36 33.33 22.91
C LYS A 51 -23.52 32.02 22.15
N LYS A 52 -23.69 32.09 20.82
CA LYS A 52 -23.72 30.91 19.95
C LYS A 52 -22.39 30.15 20.01
N PHE A 53 -21.27 30.87 20.05
CA PHE A 53 -19.93 30.29 20.20
C PHE A 53 -19.73 29.62 21.57
N GLU A 54 -20.23 30.21 22.67
CA GLU A 54 -20.20 29.53 23.98
C GLU A 54 -21.06 28.26 24.00
N SER A 55 -22.27 28.30 23.43
CA SER A 55 -23.12 27.11 23.27
C SER A 55 -22.45 26.01 22.43
N LEU A 56 -21.78 26.40 21.33
CA LEU A 56 -20.97 25.51 20.50
C LEU A 56 -19.78 24.94 21.28
N LYS A 57 -19.15 25.73 22.15
CA LYS A 57 -18.01 25.28 22.96
C LYS A 57 -18.41 24.19 23.95
N ASP A 58 -19.54 24.35 24.64
CA ASP A 58 -20.04 23.36 25.59
C ASP A 58 -20.40 22.04 24.89
N LYS A 59 -21.09 22.09 23.75
CA LYS A 59 -21.36 20.89 22.93
C LYS A 59 -20.10 20.34 22.24
N GLY A 60 -19.10 21.18 21.99
CA GLY A 60 -17.82 20.79 21.39
C GLY A 60 -16.98 19.84 22.25
N PHE A 61 -17.11 19.91 23.59
CA PHE A 61 -16.45 18.94 24.48
C PHE A 61 -17.01 17.52 24.30
N ASN A 62 -18.33 17.38 24.19
CA ASN A 62 -18.98 16.09 23.93
C ASN A 62 -18.56 15.52 22.56
N LEU A 63 -18.50 16.37 21.54
CA LEU A 63 -18.03 15.96 20.21
C LEU A 63 -16.59 15.43 20.23
N ALA A 64 -15.70 16.04 21.01
CA ALA A 64 -14.33 15.55 21.15
C ALA A 64 -14.26 14.18 21.82
N GLU A 65 -15.10 13.91 22.82
CA GLU A 65 -15.21 12.58 23.45
C GLU A 65 -15.76 11.54 22.47
N LEU A 66 -16.84 11.86 21.75
CA LEU A 66 -17.42 11.01 20.70
C LEU A 66 -16.41 10.72 19.59
N PHE A 67 -15.63 11.72 19.17
CA PHE A 67 -14.58 11.55 18.17
C PHE A 67 -13.48 10.60 18.67
N ASN A 68 -13.06 10.73 19.93
CA ASN A 68 -12.08 9.84 20.53
C ASN A 68 -12.62 8.39 20.64
N GLU A 69 -13.91 8.22 20.95
CA GLU A 69 -14.57 6.91 20.94
C GLU A 69 -14.58 6.31 19.53
N PHE A 70 -15.01 7.08 18.53
CA PHE A 70 -14.99 6.68 17.12
C PHE A 70 -13.60 6.22 16.69
N VAL A 71 -12.56 7.04 16.92
CA VAL A 71 -11.18 6.69 16.57
C VAL A 71 -10.74 5.41 17.27
N LYS A 72 -11.12 5.20 18.54
CA LYS A 72 -10.78 4.00 19.29
C LYS A 72 -11.45 2.75 18.71
N VAL A 73 -12.74 2.82 18.39
CA VAL A 73 -13.50 1.73 17.77
C VAL A 73 -12.92 1.41 16.39
N SER A 74 -12.76 2.42 15.53
CA SER A 74 -12.24 2.23 14.18
C SER A 74 -10.80 1.72 14.14
N CYS A 75 -9.93 2.13 15.08
CA CYS A 75 -8.58 1.57 15.22
C CYS A 75 -8.59 0.09 15.66
N SER A 76 -9.66 -0.40 16.27
CA SER A 76 -9.81 -1.81 16.66
C SER A 76 -10.37 -2.69 15.53
N GLU A 77 -11.14 -2.09 14.63
CA GLU A 77 -11.78 -2.79 13.51
C GLU A 77 -10.92 -2.79 12.24
N SER A 78 -10.14 -1.72 11.99
CA SER A 78 -9.32 -1.56 10.79
C SER A 78 -7.84 -1.34 11.10
N GLU A 79 -6.99 -2.23 10.58
CA GLU A 79 -5.53 -2.10 10.65
C GLU A 79 -5.05 -0.86 9.88
N LEU A 80 -5.66 -0.58 8.72
CA LEU A 80 -5.31 0.57 7.90
C LEU A 80 -5.61 1.89 8.61
N PHE A 81 -6.80 1.99 9.21
CA PHE A 81 -7.21 3.14 10.01
C PHE A 81 -6.21 3.33 11.15
N LYS A 82 -5.90 2.28 11.92
CA LYS A 82 -4.96 2.35 13.04
C LYS A 82 -3.59 2.87 12.61
N TYR A 83 -3.07 2.39 11.48
CA TYR A 83 -1.79 2.84 10.95
C TYR A 83 -1.78 4.34 10.60
N TRP A 84 -2.77 4.82 9.84
CA TRP A 84 -2.81 6.23 9.44
C TRP A 84 -3.18 7.15 10.59
N ASN A 85 -3.96 6.68 11.56
CA ASN A 85 -4.18 7.39 12.82
C ASN A 85 -2.85 7.54 13.59
N ASN A 86 -2.02 6.49 13.66
CA ASN A 86 -0.69 6.60 14.27
C ASN A 86 0.18 7.64 13.55
N VAL A 87 0.12 7.72 12.21
CA VAL A 87 0.82 8.76 11.43
C VAL A 87 0.30 10.16 11.80
N LEU A 88 -1.02 10.35 11.90
CA LEU A 88 -1.61 11.62 12.34
C LEU A 88 -1.16 12.00 13.75
N LEU A 89 -1.11 11.05 14.68
CA LEU A 89 -0.61 11.28 16.05
C LEU A 89 0.85 11.74 16.05
N LEU A 90 1.72 11.12 15.24
CA LEU A 90 3.12 11.55 15.09
C LEU A 90 3.24 12.98 14.56
N ILE A 91 2.41 13.34 13.57
CA ILE A 91 2.40 14.69 13.00
C ILE A 91 1.84 15.70 14.02
N ASN A 92 0.84 15.32 14.82
CA ASN A 92 0.31 16.16 15.89
C ASN A 92 1.38 16.47 16.95
N LEU A 93 2.23 15.50 17.34
CA LEU A 93 3.37 15.77 18.23
C LEU A 93 4.34 16.80 17.64
N LEU A 94 4.58 16.77 16.33
CA LEU A 94 5.38 17.80 15.66
C LEU A 94 4.69 19.18 15.72
N PHE A 95 3.37 19.23 15.48
CA PHE A 95 2.61 20.47 15.58
C PHE A 95 2.56 21.02 17.00
N ASP A 96 2.49 20.16 18.02
CA ASP A 96 2.55 20.58 19.42
C ASP A 96 3.89 21.22 19.77
N LEU A 97 5.00 20.69 19.24
CA LEU A 97 6.31 21.29 19.43
C LEU A 97 6.42 22.65 18.73
N ILE A 98 5.93 22.74 17.48
CA ILE A 98 5.88 24.02 16.75
C ILE A 98 5.00 25.03 17.50
N ARG A 99 3.83 24.61 17.96
CA ARG A 99 2.90 25.45 18.74
C ARG A 99 3.57 25.92 20.03
N ALA A 100 4.27 25.04 20.73
CA ALA A 100 4.98 25.38 21.96
C ALA A 100 6.00 26.50 21.70
N ASP A 101 6.81 26.40 20.65
CA ASP A 101 7.79 27.42 20.30
C ASP A 101 7.12 28.73 19.87
N ARG A 102 6.11 28.64 18.98
CA ARG A 102 5.38 29.78 18.39
C ARG A 102 4.59 30.58 19.41
N THR A 103 4.14 29.94 20.48
CA THR A 103 3.40 30.56 21.58
C THR A 103 4.25 30.83 22.82
N GLY A 104 5.50 30.35 22.86
CA GLY A 104 6.34 30.40 24.06
C GLY A 104 5.77 29.57 25.22
N ASN A 105 5.09 28.45 24.93
CA ASN A 105 4.51 27.58 25.96
C ASN A 105 5.51 26.52 26.41
N TRP A 106 6.16 26.78 27.55
CA TRP A 106 7.19 25.90 28.10
C TRP A 106 6.67 24.54 28.56
N LEU A 107 5.48 24.49 29.16
CA LEU A 107 4.90 23.23 29.63
C LEU A 107 4.55 22.31 28.47
N LEU A 108 3.95 22.86 27.41
CA LEU A 108 3.66 22.10 26.19
C LEU A 108 4.95 21.61 25.53
N HIS A 109 6.01 22.43 25.52
CA HIS A 109 7.32 22.01 24.99
C HIS A 109 7.84 20.77 25.73
N LEU A 110 7.88 20.80 27.06
CA LEU A 110 8.39 19.67 27.86
C LEU A 110 7.53 18.42 27.72
N ASP A 111 6.20 18.54 27.81
CA ASP A 111 5.26 17.42 27.63
C ASP A 111 5.42 16.78 26.25
N THR A 112 5.56 17.59 25.20
CA THR A 112 5.76 17.08 23.84
C THR A 112 7.10 16.38 23.67
N VAL A 113 8.19 16.94 24.22
CA VAL A 113 9.53 16.31 24.18
C VAL A 113 9.53 14.98 24.96
N GLU A 114 8.78 14.88 26.05
CA GLU A 114 8.58 13.62 26.78
C GLU A 114 7.83 12.58 25.94
N LYS A 115 6.72 12.97 25.32
CA LYS A 115 5.94 12.10 24.41
C LYS A 115 6.72 11.66 23.17
N LEU A 116 7.74 12.40 22.75
CA LEU A 116 8.64 12.04 21.65
C LEU A 116 9.74 11.04 22.04
N GLN A 117 10.04 10.82 23.32
CA GLN A 117 11.11 9.87 23.73
C GLN A 117 10.88 8.44 23.21
N PRO A 118 9.68 7.85 23.39
CA PRO A 118 9.35 6.54 22.84
C PRO A 118 9.59 6.45 21.33
N ILE A 119 9.25 7.53 20.61
CA ILE A 119 9.34 7.63 19.16
C ILE A 119 10.79 7.70 18.70
N PHE A 120 11.64 8.50 19.36
CA PHE A 120 13.05 8.55 19.02
C PHE A 120 13.73 7.19 19.17
N LEU A 121 13.37 6.44 20.21
CA LEU A 121 13.96 5.11 20.46
C LEU A 121 13.51 4.09 19.42
N ILE A 122 12.19 3.95 19.18
CA ILE A 122 11.68 2.95 18.23
C ILE A 122 12.14 3.24 16.79
N MET A 123 12.28 4.51 16.42
CA MET A 123 12.77 4.93 15.10
C MET A 123 14.30 5.10 15.00
N ASP A 124 15.06 4.56 15.95
CA ASP A 124 16.54 4.55 15.93
C ASP A 124 17.20 5.94 15.88
N SER A 125 16.51 6.98 16.34
CA SER A 125 17.04 8.33 16.56
C SER A 125 17.90 8.41 17.83
N THR A 126 18.89 7.52 17.94
CA THR A 126 19.66 7.25 19.17
C THR A 126 20.33 8.47 19.81
N ASN A 127 20.78 9.44 19.01
CA ASN A 127 21.35 10.69 19.53
C ASN A 127 20.28 11.54 20.21
N TYR A 128 19.12 11.69 19.57
CA TYR A 128 17.97 12.37 20.17
C TYR A 128 17.57 11.63 21.44
N SER A 129 17.24 10.34 21.37
CA SER A 129 16.84 9.53 22.53
C SER A 129 17.75 9.71 23.76
N ARG A 130 19.08 9.71 23.56
CA ARG A 130 20.03 9.85 24.65
C ARG A 130 20.01 11.25 25.26
N TRP A 131 20.18 12.27 24.43
CA TRP A 131 20.38 13.64 24.91
C TRP A 131 19.06 14.30 25.31
N SER A 132 17.95 13.94 24.68
CA SER A 132 16.63 14.43 25.07
C SER A 132 16.20 13.88 26.43
N ALA A 133 16.57 12.64 26.79
CA ALA A 133 16.33 12.12 28.13
C ALA A 133 17.11 12.88 29.21
N VAL A 134 18.37 13.26 28.93
CA VAL A 134 19.16 14.11 29.84
C VAL A 134 18.55 15.50 29.94
N TYR A 135 18.24 16.10 28.79
CA TYR A 135 17.58 17.41 28.71
C TYR A 135 16.30 17.44 29.55
N LEU A 136 15.40 16.45 29.40
CA LEU A 136 14.17 16.37 30.19
C LEU A 136 14.47 16.31 31.69
N SER A 137 15.42 15.48 32.12
CA SER A 137 15.79 15.37 33.54
C SER A 137 16.32 16.70 34.09
N ASP A 138 17.11 17.44 33.32
CA ASP A 138 17.64 18.73 33.73
C ASP A 138 16.54 19.80 33.75
N MET A 139 15.67 19.83 32.73
CA MET A 139 14.56 20.79 32.64
C MET A 139 13.50 20.56 33.72
N GLN A 140 13.21 19.31 34.09
CA GLN A 140 12.31 18.98 35.20
C GLN A 140 12.90 19.38 36.56
N SER A 141 14.23 19.44 36.68
CA SER A 141 14.94 19.88 37.89
C SER A 141 15.17 21.39 37.95
N LEU A 142 14.79 22.12 36.89
CA LEU A 142 15.03 23.56 36.76
C LEU A 142 14.37 24.38 37.89
N PRO A 143 13.14 24.09 38.34
CA PRO A 143 12.52 24.84 39.44
C PRO A 143 13.35 24.81 40.73
N GLN A 144 14.08 23.72 41.00
CA GLN A 144 14.90 23.59 42.20
C GLN A 144 16.34 24.09 41.98
N LYS A 145 16.93 23.82 40.81
CA LYS A 145 18.34 24.13 40.52
C LYS A 145 18.57 25.57 40.05
N ALA A 146 17.62 26.14 39.31
CA ALA A 146 17.71 27.47 38.72
C ALA A 146 16.31 28.12 38.59
N PRO A 147 15.68 28.52 39.72
CA PRO A 147 14.31 29.02 39.74
C PRO A 147 14.10 30.27 38.87
N GLU A 148 15.10 31.16 38.79
CA GLU A 148 15.06 32.36 37.96
C GLU A 148 14.94 32.03 36.45
N VAL A 149 15.71 31.04 35.99
CA VAL A 149 15.64 30.56 34.59
C VAL A 149 14.28 29.92 34.33
N PHE A 150 13.78 29.13 35.28
CA PHE A 150 12.45 28.53 35.19
C PHE A 150 11.36 29.58 35.07
N GLU A 151 11.42 30.66 35.87
CA GLU A 151 10.47 31.77 35.78
C GLU A 151 10.48 32.43 34.39
N HIS A 152 11.66 32.69 33.84
CA HIS A 152 11.79 33.23 32.48
C HIS A 152 11.25 32.27 31.42
N PHE A 153 11.47 30.97 31.57
CA PHE A 153 10.93 29.97 30.64
C PHE A 153 9.40 29.91 30.70
N MET A 154 8.82 29.95 31.90
CA MET A 154 7.36 30.02 32.10
C MET A 154 6.74 31.30 31.51
N GLN A 155 7.51 32.38 31.42
CA GLN A 155 7.14 33.61 30.71
C GLN A 155 7.35 33.53 29.18
N GLY A 156 7.74 32.37 28.66
CA GLY A 156 7.98 32.12 27.23
C GLY A 156 9.33 32.63 26.71
N ARG A 157 10.26 33.04 27.59
CA ARG A 157 11.57 33.59 27.20
C ARG A 157 12.62 32.54 26.79
N PHE A 158 12.19 31.29 26.58
CA PHE A 158 13.02 30.27 25.95
C PHE A 158 12.95 30.33 24.41
N THR A 159 12.00 31.09 23.86
CA THR A 159 11.90 31.41 22.43
C THR A 159 12.13 32.89 22.17
N VAL A 160 12.40 33.24 20.92
CA VAL A 160 12.65 34.60 20.47
C VAL A 160 11.43 35.10 19.69
N LYS A 161 10.84 36.20 20.16
CA LYS A 161 9.74 36.90 19.49
C LYS A 161 10.24 38.23 18.94
N ARG A 162 10.00 38.49 17.64
CA ARG A 162 10.53 39.66 16.91
C ARG A 162 9.47 40.69 16.53
N SER A 163 8.20 40.32 16.56
CA SER A 163 7.05 41.20 16.29
C SER A 163 5.96 40.95 17.32
N ASN A 164 5.03 41.87 17.49
CA ASN A 164 3.91 41.70 18.43
C ASN A 164 2.85 40.71 17.94
N VAL A 165 2.86 40.37 16.65
CA VAL A 165 1.94 39.42 16.00
C VAL A 165 1.91 38.09 16.77
N PRO A 166 0.73 37.56 17.13
CA PRO A 166 0.60 36.25 17.79
C PRO A 166 1.21 35.11 16.97
N PHE A 167 1.61 34.02 17.63
CA PHE A 167 2.09 32.79 16.99
C PHE A 167 3.36 32.96 16.11
N THR A 168 4.21 33.96 16.38
CA THR A 168 5.42 34.23 15.57
C THR A 168 6.73 33.84 16.22
N SER A 169 6.74 33.48 17.50
CA SER A 169 7.97 33.13 18.22
C SER A 169 8.70 31.95 17.56
N VAL A 170 10.02 31.92 17.66
CA VAL A 170 10.85 30.85 17.10
C VAL A 170 11.96 30.46 18.07
N ALA A 171 12.50 29.25 17.92
CA ALA A 171 13.69 28.84 18.66
C ALA A 171 14.88 29.80 18.40
N THR A 172 15.76 29.94 19.39
CA THR A 172 16.89 30.89 19.34
C THR A 172 17.81 30.66 18.14
N ASP A 173 18.08 29.41 17.80
CA ASP A 173 18.89 29.05 16.61
C ASP A 173 18.22 29.49 15.31
N GLN A 174 16.91 29.27 15.19
CA GLN A 174 16.14 29.74 14.04
C GLN A 174 16.09 31.28 13.98
N ALA A 175 15.95 31.96 15.11
CA ALA A 175 16.03 33.43 15.16
C ALA A 175 17.41 33.93 14.69
N LEU A 176 18.49 33.27 15.11
CA LEU A 176 19.84 33.56 14.65
C LEU A 176 19.98 33.39 13.13
N GLU A 177 19.44 32.28 12.59
CA GLU A 177 19.42 32.05 11.14
C GLU A 177 18.65 33.12 10.37
N GLN A 178 17.50 33.55 10.89
CA GLN A 178 16.65 34.56 10.26
C GLN A 178 17.17 36.00 10.40
N THR A 179 18.10 36.25 11.31
CA THR A 179 18.65 37.59 11.61
C THR A 179 20.12 37.66 11.22
N ILE A 180 21.01 37.37 12.16
CA ILE A 180 22.46 37.56 12.05
C ILE A 180 23.02 36.75 10.89
N ASN A 181 22.67 35.47 10.76
CA ASN A 181 23.24 34.66 9.68
C ASN A 181 22.69 35.10 8.32
N ARG A 182 21.41 35.47 8.23
CA ARG A 182 20.84 35.97 6.97
C ARG A 182 21.55 37.22 6.47
N THR A 183 21.79 38.21 7.34
CA THR A 183 22.52 39.44 6.98
C THR A 183 24.00 39.15 6.70
N SER A 184 24.63 38.28 7.50
CA SER A 184 26.02 37.85 7.31
C SER A 184 26.24 37.04 6.02
N LYS A 185 25.20 36.36 5.53
CA LYS A 185 25.19 35.55 4.30
C LYS A 185 24.66 36.31 3.08
N SER A 186 24.37 37.61 3.20
CA SER A 186 23.91 38.45 2.08
C SER A 186 25.05 38.83 1.11
N SER A 187 24.72 39.48 0.00
CA SER A 187 25.69 39.97 -1.00
C SER A 187 26.70 40.98 -0.42
N ALA A 188 26.35 41.66 0.67
CA ALA A 188 27.24 42.54 1.44
C ALA A 188 27.87 41.85 2.68
N GLY A 189 27.67 40.54 2.82
CA GLY A 189 28.12 39.73 3.94
C GLY A 189 29.53 39.13 3.76
N VAL A 190 29.86 38.16 4.62
CA VAL A 190 31.20 37.54 4.65
C VAL A 190 31.41 36.48 3.55
N ILE A 191 30.33 36.06 2.87
CA ILE A 191 30.37 35.01 1.84
C ILE A 191 31.28 35.41 0.67
N GLY A 192 32.14 34.48 0.24
CA GLY A 192 33.09 34.69 -0.86
C GLY A 192 34.43 35.30 -0.41
N SER A 193 34.49 35.88 0.79
CA SER A 193 35.70 36.51 1.34
C SER A 193 36.25 35.80 2.59
N THR A 194 35.62 34.70 3.02
CA THR A 194 36.00 33.91 4.22
C THR A 194 37.43 33.35 4.21
N ARG A 195 38.07 33.27 3.04
CA ARG A 195 39.47 32.81 2.90
C ARG A 195 40.51 33.91 3.15
N LYS A 196 40.09 35.19 3.21
CA LYS A 196 40.97 36.34 3.48
C LYS A 196 40.89 36.69 4.96
N LYS A 197 41.88 36.28 5.74
CA LYS A 197 41.87 36.42 7.21
C LYS A 197 41.71 37.87 7.66
N GLU A 198 42.34 38.80 6.93
CA GLU A 198 42.27 40.24 7.21
C GLU A 198 40.85 40.79 7.00
N PHE A 199 40.18 40.32 5.95
CA PHE A 199 38.79 40.69 5.68
C PHE A 199 37.85 40.13 6.74
N VAL A 200 38.02 38.86 7.13
CA VAL A 200 37.20 38.23 8.18
C VAL A 200 37.38 38.96 9.51
N ALA A 201 38.63 39.28 9.90
CA ALA A 201 38.91 40.02 11.12
C ALA A 201 38.28 41.43 11.10
N LEU A 202 38.36 42.15 9.97
CA LEU A 202 37.71 43.45 9.82
C LEU A 202 36.19 43.33 9.86
N TRP A 203 35.63 42.32 9.20
CA TRP A 203 34.20 42.05 9.20
C TRP A 203 33.71 41.75 10.62
N ASP A 204 34.38 40.87 11.37
CA ASP A 204 34.04 40.56 12.77
C ASP A 204 34.02 41.83 13.66
N LEU A 205 34.98 42.75 13.44
CA LEU A 205 35.09 43.99 14.19
C LEU A 205 34.08 45.07 13.80
N THR A 206 33.61 45.10 12.55
CA THR A 206 32.79 46.20 12.02
C THR A 206 31.34 45.82 11.77
N TYR A 207 31.04 44.53 11.67
CA TYR A 207 29.73 44.05 11.24
C TYR A 207 28.58 44.50 12.14
N HIS A 208 28.79 44.48 13.47
CA HIS A 208 27.76 44.91 14.43
C HIS A 208 27.48 46.41 14.33
N GLU A 209 28.50 47.24 14.14
CA GLU A 209 28.36 48.68 13.89
C GLU A 209 27.62 48.96 12.57
N LEU A 210 28.00 48.29 11.49
CA LEU A 210 27.35 48.41 10.18
C LEU A 210 25.89 47.92 10.23
N SER A 211 25.62 46.85 10.98
CA SER A 211 24.26 46.38 11.21
C SER A 211 23.44 47.40 12.01
N GLY A 212 24.03 48.03 13.02
CA GLY A 212 23.40 49.10 13.79
C GLY A 212 23.05 50.32 12.94
N ILE A 213 23.97 50.76 12.08
CA ILE A 213 23.74 51.85 11.12
C ILE A 213 22.60 51.51 10.15
N ASN A 214 22.58 50.28 9.62
CA ASN A 214 21.49 49.84 8.75
C ASN A 214 20.13 49.83 9.46
N SER A 215 20.07 49.34 10.70
CA SER A 215 18.83 49.38 11.48
C SER A 215 18.35 50.81 11.73
N LEU A 216 19.25 51.71 12.13
CA LEU A 216 18.94 53.12 12.34
C LEU A 216 18.46 53.79 11.04
N MET A 217 19.10 53.50 9.91
CA MET A 217 18.69 54.06 8.62
C MET A 217 17.27 53.61 8.25
N LYS A 218 16.92 52.33 8.47
CA LYS A 218 15.56 51.82 8.23
C LYS A 218 14.51 52.49 9.11
N GLU A 219 14.85 52.74 10.38
CA GLU A 219 13.99 53.47 11.32
C GLU A 219 13.77 54.91 10.84
N ILE A 220 14.85 55.63 10.47
CA ILE A 220 14.78 57.02 10.01
C ILE A 220 13.94 57.18 8.74
N ILE A 221 14.07 56.26 7.78
CA ILE A 221 13.33 56.33 6.51
C ILE A 221 11.94 55.69 6.59
N HIS A 222 11.50 55.27 7.78
CA HIS A 222 10.24 54.55 8.01
C HIS A 222 10.08 53.31 7.10
N PHE A 223 11.19 52.64 6.76
CA PHE A 223 11.14 51.44 5.92
C PHE A 223 10.48 50.26 6.62
N ASP A 224 10.57 50.24 7.96
CA ASP A 224 10.02 49.19 8.83
C ASP A 224 8.71 49.64 9.54
N ASN A 225 8.09 50.76 9.13
CA ASN A 225 6.72 51.09 9.56
C ASN A 225 5.74 50.13 8.85
N ASN A 226 5.64 48.93 9.37
CA ASN A 226 4.40 48.16 9.27
C ASN A 226 3.38 48.89 10.14
N ASP A 227 2.24 49.24 9.58
CA ASP A 227 1.14 49.89 10.29
C ASP A 227 0.89 49.21 11.65
N GLU A 228 0.79 49.99 12.72
CA GLU A 228 0.67 49.52 14.10
C GLU A 228 -0.68 48.85 14.43
N GLU A 229 -1.56 48.67 13.43
CA GLU A 229 -2.73 47.79 13.54
C GLU A 229 -2.26 46.35 13.36
N PHE A 230 -2.26 45.55 14.43
CA PHE A 230 -2.11 44.08 14.45
C PHE A 230 -2.04 43.42 13.07
N ASP A 231 -0.88 43.51 12.40
CA ASP A 231 -0.72 42.93 11.08
C ASP A 231 -1.00 41.43 11.18
N ASN A 232 -2.01 40.97 10.43
CA ASN A 232 -2.35 39.57 10.38
C ASN A 232 -1.12 38.77 9.94
N HIS A 233 -0.92 37.60 10.55
CA HIS A 233 0.18 36.72 10.15
C HIS A 233 0.12 36.48 8.63
N HIS A 234 1.25 36.46 7.94
CA HIS A 234 1.25 36.31 6.47
C HIS A 234 0.52 35.04 5.96
N GLU A 235 0.46 33.99 6.79
CA GLU A 235 -0.32 32.75 6.51
C GLU A 235 -1.84 32.95 6.60
N ALA A 236 -2.31 34.05 7.19
CA ALA A 236 -3.71 34.48 7.18
C ALA A 236 -4.06 35.34 5.97
N SER A 237 -3.10 35.64 5.08
CA SER A 237 -3.40 36.34 3.83
C SER A 237 -4.28 35.47 2.93
N GLU A 238 -5.24 36.10 2.24
CA GLU A 238 -6.17 35.39 1.33
C GLU A 238 -5.44 34.53 0.31
N SER A 239 -4.33 35.03 -0.24
CA SER A 239 -3.52 34.31 -1.21
C SER A 239 -2.89 33.04 -0.62
N PHE A 240 -2.37 33.11 0.61
CA PHE A 240 -1.79 31.95 1.27
C PHE A 240 -2.86 30.90 1.62
N VAL A 241 -4.01 31.35 2.13
CA VAL A 241 -5.15 30.49 2.46
C VAL A 241 -5.65 29.78 1.20
N LEU A 242 -5.88 30.51 0.11
CA LEU A 242 -6.33 29.94 -1.16
C LEU A 242 -5.33 28.92 -1.72
N ASN A 243 -4.04 29.25 -1.72
CA ASN A 243 -3.00 28.32 -2.19
C ASN A 243 -2.92 27.06 -1.33
N SER A 244 -3.05 27.21 -0.01
CA SER A 244 -3.06 26.08 0.93
C SER A 244 -4.28 25.19 0.73
N GLU A 245 -5.47 25.78 0.54
CA GLU A 245 -6.70 25.06 0.26
C GLU A 245 -6.60 24.30 -1.07
N ASN A 246 -6.12 24.96 -2.14
CA ASN A 246 -5.89 24.30 -3.44
C ASN A 246 -4.92 23.11 -3.33
N ALA A 247 -3.88 23.22 -2.50
CA ALA A 247 -2.95 22.13 -2.26
C ALA A 247 -3.60 20.95 -1.51
N VAL A 248 -4.44 21.22 -0.51
CA VAL A 248 -5.22 20.19 0.22
C VAL A 248 -6.22 19.52 -0.72
N GLN A 249 -6.98 20.29 -1.49
CA GLN A 249 -7.93 19.75 -2.48
C GLN A 249 -7.24 18.88 -3.52
N SER A 250 -6.07 19.27 -4.00
CA SER A 250 -5.28 18.44 -4.93
C SER A 250 -4.92 17.08 -4.34
N ILE A 251 -4.64 17.01 -3.04
CA ILE A 251 -4.38 15.74 -2.34
C ILE A 251 -5.66 14.93 -2.20
N LEU A 252 -6.78 15.56 -1.83
CA LEU A 252 -8.09 14.89 -1.69
C LEU A 252 -8.55 14.31 -3.03
N THR A 253 -8.50 15.08 -4.12
CA THR A 253 -8.84 14.59 -5.46
C THR A 253 -7.95 13.43 -5.88
N CYS A 254 -6.66 13.44 -5.52
CA CYS A 254 -5.75 12.32 -5.78
C CYS A 254 -6.17 11.06 -4.99
N LEU A 255 -6.47 11.20 -3.70
CA LEU A 255 -6.90 10.08 -2.86
C LEU A 255 -8.24 9.50 -3.32
N GLU A 256 -9.19 10.35 -3.73
CA GLU A 256 -10.47 9.94 -4.29
C GLU A 256 -10.28 9.20 -5.62
N PHE A 257 -9.42 9.70 -6.51
CA PHE A 257 -9.13 9.05 -7.79
C PHE A 257 -8.58 7.62 -7.64
N TYR A 258 -7.80 7.36 -6.60
CA TYR A 258 -7.24 6.03 -6.31
C TYR A 258 -8.11 5.18 -5.37
N ASP A 259 -9.28 5.67 -4.94
CA ASP A 259 -10.09 5.04 -3.88
C ASP A 259 -9.24 4.68 -2.65
N ALA A 260 -8.46 5.67 -2.21
CA ALA A 260 -7.33 5.53 -1.30
C ALA A 260 -7.61 6.15 0.07
N ASN A 261 -8.88 6.31 0.46
CA ASN A 261 -9.24 6.83 1.78
C ASN A 261 -8.91 5.79 2.87
N PRO A 262 -7.92 6.04 3.75
CA PRO A 262 -7.50 5.06 4.73
C PRO A 262 -8.46 4.90 5.92
N PHE A 263 -9.49 5.74 6.01
CA PHE A 263 -10.40 5.78 7.16
C PHE A 263 -11.75 5.10 6.89
N HIS A 264 -11.99 4.61 5.66
CA HIS A 264 -13.22 3.90 5.33
C HIS A 264 -13.39 2.60 6.14
N GLN A 265 -14.61 2.36 6.65
CA GLN A 265 -14.93 1.22 7.53
C GLN A 265 -14.84 -0.16 6.86
N ASN A 266 -14.94 -0.25 5.53
CA ASN A 266 -14.96 -1.54 4.84
C ASN A 266 -13.56 -2.17 4.71
N ASP A 267 -12.56 -1.51 5.26
CA ASP A 267 -11.19 -1.71 4.85
C ASP A 267 -10.27 -2.06 6.01
N ASN A 268 -10.19 -3.37 6.27
CA ASN A 268 -9.60 -3.86 7.51
C ASN A 268 -8.11 -4.18 7.41
N GLN A 269 -7.57 -4.39 6.20
CA GLN A 269 -6.21 -4.88 6.02
C GLN A 269 -5.19 -3.77 5.78
N LEU A 270 -4.05 -3.84 6.49
CA LEU A 270 -2.95 -2.91 6.29
C LEU A 270 -2.32 -3.07 4.90
N ARG A 271 -2.37 -2.00 4.11
CA ARG A 271 -1.81 -1.96 2.75
C ARG A 271 -1.39 -0.57 2.34
N ASN A 272 -0.67 -0.49 1.23
CA ASN A 272 -0.39 0.77 0.57
C ASN A 272 -1.64 1.31 -0.13
N ILE A 273 -2.10 2.50 0.26
CA ILE A 273 -3.38 3.07 -0.21
C ILE A 273 -3.41 3.40 -1.71
N ILE A 274 -2.26 3.59 -2.37
CA ILE A 274 -2.20 3.90 -3.80
C ILE A 274 -2.07 2.62 -4.63
N THR A 275 -1.13 1.76 -4.27
CA THR A 275 -0.83 0.52 -5.02
C THR A 275 -1.72 -0.65 -4.65
N GLN A 276 -2.44 -0.56 -3.52
CA GLN A 276 -3.26 -1.64 -2.95
C GLN A 276 -2.46 -2.89 -2.53
N GLU A 277 -1.12 -2.79 -2.48
CA GLU A 277 -0.22 -3.86 -2.01
C GLU A 277 -0.31 -4.03 -0.49
N THR A 278 -0.71 -5.23 -0.06
CA THR A 278 -0.86 -5.62 1.34
C THR A 278 0.50 -5.81 2.02
N VAL A 279 0.56 -5.45 3.31
CA VAL A 279 1.75 -5.61 4.14
C VAL A 279 1.83 -7.04 4.66
N HIS A 280 3.04 -7.61 4.65
CA HIS A 280 3.29 -8.95 5.17
C HIS A 280 2.94 -9.06 6.66
N GLU A 281 2.31 -10.16 7.07
CA GLU A 281 1.77 -10.37 8.43
C GLU A 281 2.83 -10.22 9.53
N SER A 282 4.05 -10.69 9.27
CA SER A 282 5.18 -10.57 10.21
C SER A 282 5.57 -9.12 10.54
N VAL A 283 5.29 -8.19 9.63
CA VAL A 283 5.65 -6.76 9.73
C VAL A 283 4.49 -5.92 10.29
N LYS A 284 3.24 -6.34 10.07
CA LYS A 284 2.05 -5.61 10.50
C LYS A 284 2.07 -5.28 11.99
N LYS A 285 2.36 -6.28 12.83
CA LYS A 285 2.38 -6.13 14.29
C LYS A 285 3.36 -5.06 14.74
N ASP A 286 4.49 -4.91 14.04
CA ASP A 286 5.52 -3.93 14.37
C ASP A 286 5.08 -2.51 14.04
N LEU A 287 4.44 -2.31 12.89
CA LEU A 287 3.98 -1.01 12.41
C LEU A 287 2.76 -0.49 13.19
N LEU A 288 1.81 -1.38 13.51
CA LEU A 288 0.56 -0.99 14.17
C LEU A 288 0.73 -0.62 15.64
N ASN A 289 1.75 -1.15 16.32
CA ASN A 289 1.95 -0.98 17.76
C ASN A 289 3.19 -0.13 18.08
N ILE A 290 3.52 0.82 17.20
CA ILE A 290 4.72 1.66 17.31
C ILE A 290 4.79 2.44 18.63
N PHE A 291 3.67 3.00 19.10
CA PHE A 291 3.60 3.76 20.35
C PHE A 291 3.79 2.86 21.58
N GLU A 292 3.06 1.74 21.66
CA GLU A 292 3.15 0.79 22.78
C GLU A 292 4.56 0.20 22.90
N ARG A 293 5.14 -0.23 21.78
CA ARG A 293 6.51 -0.77 21.76
C ARG A 293 7.54 0.30 22.08
N GLY A 294 7.39 1.49 21.51
CA GLY A 294 8.27 2.62 21.83
C GLY A 294 8.27 2.93 23.32
N LEU A 295 7.09 2.89 23.96
CA LEU A 295 6.96 3.15 25.39
C LEU A 295 7.67 2.09 26.22
N GLN A 296 7.49 0.80 25.89
CA GLN A 296 8.20 -0.30 26.55
C GLN A 296 9.72 -0.17 26.45
N ILE A 297 10.24 0.21 25.28
CA ILE A 297 11.68 0.43 25.07
C ILE A 297 12.15 1.63 25.89
N TYR A 298 11.38 2.71 25.93
CA TYR A 298 11.69 3.90 26.72
C TYR A 298 11.72 3.63 28.22
N GLU A 299 10.72 2.92 28.75
CA GLU A 299 10.70 2.53 30.17
C GLU A 299 11.91 1.69 30.56
N ASN A 300 12.30 0.74 29.69
CA ASN A 300 13.51 -0.05 29.90
C ASN A 300 14.77 0.81 29.83
N PHE A 301 14.86 1.74 28.89
CA PHE A 301 15.97 2.68 28.79
C PHE A 301 16.12 3.54 30.05
N VAL A 302 15.03 4.10 30.57
CA VAL A 302 15.01 4.91 31.79
C VAL A 302 15.40 4.07 33.01
N LYS A 303 14.85 2.86 33.15
CA LYS A 303 15.21 1.92 34.23
C LYS A 303 16.70 1.59 34.22
N GLU A 304 17.25 1.21 33.07
CA GLU A 304 18.64 0.77 32.96
C GLU A 304 19.65 1.91 33.13
N ARG A 305 19.37 3.11 32.61
CA ARG A 305 20.38 4.18 32.50
C ARG A 305 20.20 5.34 33.47
N ILE A 306 18.95 5.68 33.81
CA ILE A 306 18.65 6.85 34.65
C ILE A 306 18.41 6.42 36.11
N GLN A 307 17.54 5.43 36.32
CA GLN A 307 17.14 4.96 37.65
C GLN A 307 18.18 4.02 38.28
N ASN A 308 18.34 2.82 37.71
CA ASN A 308 19.21 1.78 38.28
C ASN A 308 20.68 1.96 37.90
N LYS A 309 20.95 2.75 36.84
CA LYS A 309 22.31 3.03 36.32
C LYS A 309 23.14 1.77 36.07
N THR A 310 22.49 0.68 35.65
CA THR A 310 23.13 -0.60 35.31
C THR A 310 23.95 -0.51 34.02
N LYS A 311 23.60 0.43 33.12
CA LYS A 311 24.36 0.74 31.91
C LYS A 311 24.76 2.21 31.90
N LEU A 312 25.96 2.51 31.42
CA LEU A 312 26.42 3.89 31.22
C LEU A 312 25.54 4.58 30.15
N LEU A 313 25.30 5.87 30.30
CA LEU A 313 24.56 6.67 29.30
C LEU A 313 25.25 6.64 27.92
N SER A 314 26.59 6.60 27.88
CA SER A 314 27.40 6.52 26.66
C SER A 314 27.36 5.14 25.98
N SER A 315 26.86 4.09 26.64
CA SER A 315 26.79 2.75 26.06
C SER A 315 25.96 2.74 24.78
N THR A 316 26.32 1.86 23.85
CA THR A 316 25.56 1.64 22.60
C THR A 316 24.09 1.39 22.89
N ILE A 317 23.21 2.00 22.10
CA ILE A 317 21.76 1.73 22.10
C ILE A 317 21.52 0.80 20.92
N THR A 318 20.96 -0.39 21.19
CA THR A 318 20.64 -1.38 20.16
C THR A 318 19.59 -0.79 19.22
N LYS A 319 19.81 -0.92 17.91
CA LYS A 319 18.85 -0.48 16.90
C LYS A 319 17.70 -1.48 16.78
N ASN A 320 16.49 -0.97 16.65
CA ASN A 320 15.28 -1.74 16.44
C ASN A 320 15.12 -2.18 14.98
N ASN A 321 15.63 -1.39 14.03
CA ASN A 321 15.50 -1.63 12.59
C ASN A 321 14.04 -1.88 12.19
N LEU A 322 13.15 -0.92 12.51
CA LEU A 322 11.73 -1.00 12.17
C LEU A 322 11.54 -1.39 10.69
N PRO A 323 10.73 -2.44 10.41
CA PRO A 323 10.42 -2.83 9.04
C PRO A 323 9.60 -1.75 8.33
N ASN A 324 9.60 -1.79 7.00
CA ASN A 324 8.77 -0.95 6.13
C ASN A 324 7.81 -1.82 5.31
N PHE A 325 6.91 -1.18 4.55
CA PHE A 325 5.90 -1.87 3.74
C PHE A 325 6.48 -2.83 2.68
N LYS A 326 7.76 -2.67 2.32
CA LYS A 326 8.46 -3.54 1.36
C LYS A 326 9.27 -4.66 2.01
N THR A 327 9.27 -4.73 3.34
CA THR A 327 10.10 -5.69 4.07
C THR A 327 9.45 -7.05 4.03
N THR A 328 10.11 -8.02 3.40
CA THR A 328 9.69 -9.43 3.39
C THR A 328 10.61 -10.25 4.30
N PRO A 329 10.07 -11.14 5.14
CA PRO A 329 10.89 -12.00 5.97
C PRO A 329 11.71 -12.95 5.08
N THR A 330 13.00 -13.06 5.39
CA THR A 330 13.86 -14.05 4.75
C THR A 330 13.59 -15.39 5.43
N LEU A 331 12.98 -16.34 4.72
CA LEU A 331 12.93 -17.72 5.21
C LEU A 331 14.38 -18.22 5.36
N GLU A 332 14.76 -18.61 6.58
CA GLU A 332 16.03 -19.29 6.80
C GLU A 332 16.05 -20.53 5.91
N LYS A 333 16.98 -20.57 4.96
CA LYS A 333 17.19 -21.76 4.13
C LYS A 333 17.77 -22.85 5.01
N ASP A 334 16.90 -23.65 5.62
CA ASP A 334 17.28 -24.96 6.15
C ASP A 334 17.64 -25.88 4.98
N SER A 335 18.85 -25.67 4.45
CA SER A 335 19.35 -26.37 3.27
C SER A 335 20.44 -27.36 3.67
N LYS A 336 20.09 -28.30 4.53
CA LYS A 336 20.81 -29.58 4.55
C LYS A 336 20.35 -30.40 3.35
N LYS A 337 20.91 -30.10 2.17
CA LYS A 337 20.82 -30.96 0.99
C LYS A 337 21.49 -32.29 1.30
N VAL A 338 20.72 -33.27 1.78
CA VAL A 338 21.17 -34.66 1.86
C VAL A 338 21.02 -35.23 0.45
N ALA A 339 22.12 -35.21 -0.30
CA ALA A 339 22.18 -35.79 -1.63
C ALA A 339 21.80 -37.28 -1.57
N ALA A 340 20.70 -37.65 -2.24
CA ALA A 340 20.35 -39.05 -2.46
C ALA A 340 21.49 -39.69 -3.28
N LYS A 341 22.23 -40.62 -2.67
CA LYS A 341 23.27 -41.36 -3.38
C LYS A 341 22.59 -42.52 -4.15
N PRO A 342 22.62 -42.56 -5.49
CA PRO A 342 22.04 -43.65 -6.27
C PRO A 342 22.61 -45.05 -5.95
N ASN A 343 23.71 -45.12 -5.19
CA ASN A 343 24.30 -46.37 -4.72
C ASN A 343 23.43 -47.15 -3.71
N ASP A 344 22.47 -46.53 -3.04
CA ASP A 344 21.71 -47.22 -1.99
C ASP A 344 20.74 -48.26 -2.57
N ALA A 345 20.05 -47.93 -3.67
CA ALA A 345 19.18 -48.88 -4.37
C ALA A 345 19.97 -50.06 -4.97
N GLN A 346 21.15 -49.78 -5.56
CA GLN A 346 22.02 -50.84 -6.07
C GLN A 346 22.50 -51.78 -4.95
N ARG A 347 22.87 -51.24 -3.77
CA ARG A 347 23.29 -52.06 -2.62
C ARG A 347 22.16 -52.94 -2.10
N ILE A 348 20.92 -52.42 -2.06
CA ILE A 348 19.74 -53.18 -1.64
C ILE A 348 19.45 -54.31 -2.64
N ILE A 349 19.51 -54.03 -3.94
CA ILE A 349 19.33 -55.04 -5.00
C ILE A 349 20.41 -56.13 -4.89
N SER A 350 21.69 -55.76 -4.80
CA SER A 350 22.79 -56.72 -4.66
C SER A 350 22.67 -57.58 -3.40
N SER A 351 22.29 -56.97 -2.26
CA SER A 351 22.10 -57.69 -0.99
C SER A 351 20.92 -58.67 -1.05
N SER A 352 19.84 -58.31 -1.74
CA SER A 352 18.69 -59.21 -1.94
C SER A 352 19.04 -60.40 -2.81
N VAL A 353 19.79 -60.19 -3.91
CA VAL A 353 20.25 -61.27 -4.78
C VAL A 353 21.16 -62.24 -4.01
N GLU A 354 22.09 -61.73 -3.20
CA GLU A 354 23.00 -62.56 -2.40
C GLU A 354 22.26 -63.37 -1.32
N ARG A 355 21.16 -62.84 -0.79
CA ARG A 355 20.32 -63.50 0.23
C ARG A 355 19.22 -64.40 -0.34
N GLY A 356 19.14 -64.55 -1.67
CA GLY A 356 18.11 -65.37 -2.32
C GLY A 356 16.70 -64.77 -2.28
N PHE A 357 16.56 -63.46 -2.08
CA PHE A 357 15.27 -62.79 -2.06
C PHE A 357 14.78 -62.51 -3.50
N PRO A 358 13.53 -62.86 -3.86
CA PRO A 358 13.01 -62.62 -5.21
C PRO A 358 12.94 -61.13 -5.55
N LEU A 359 13.54 -60.73 -6.67
CA LEU A 359 13.51 -59.34 -7.14
C LEU A 359 12.09 -58.84 -7.43
N SER A 360 11.18 -59.72 -7.82
CA SER A 360 9.76 -59.41 -8.05
C SER A 360 9.04 -58.93 -6.79
N ASP A 361 9.45 -59.41 -5.62
CA ASP A 361 8.90 -58.96 -4.34
C ASP A 361 9.63 -57.71 -3.84
N LEU A 362 10.93 -57.60 -4.13
CA LEU A 362 11.72 -56.42 -3.80
C LEU A 362 11.21 -55.15 -4.52
N PHE A 363 10.91 -55.25 -5.81
CA PHE A 363 10.42 -54.11 -6.62
C PHE A 363 8.99 -53.66 -6.31
N LYS A 364 8.29 -54.31 -5.36
CA LYS A 364 7.02 -53.81 -4.82
C LYS A 364 7.21 -52.67 -3.82
N TYR A 365 8.44 -52.47 -3.35
CA TYR A 365 8.79 -51.47 -2.34
C TYR A 365 9.72 -50.40 -2.91
N GLU A 366 9.64 -49.19 -2.37
CA GLU A 366 10.56 -48.10 -2.70
C GLU A 366 11.98 -48.47 -2.23
N LEU A 367 12.94 -48.48 -3.17
CA LEU A 367 14.32 -48.94 -2.90
C LEU A 367 15.27 -47.79 -2.56
N THR A 368 14.78 -46.56 -2.56
CA THR A 368 15.52 -45.38 -2.17
C THR A 368 14.91 -44.75 -0.93
N ILE A 369 15.75 -44.19 -0.07
CA ILE A 369 15.30 -43.48 1.16
C ILE A 369 14.43 -42.26 0.82
N LYS A 370 14.60 -41.69 -0.40
CA LYS A 370 13.75 -40.64 -0.96
C LYS A 370 12.98 -41.17 -2.16
N ASN A 371 11.69 -40.95 -2.20
CA ASN A 371 10.85 -41.28 -3.35
C ASN A 371 11.20 -40.34 -4.52
N ILE A 372 11.50 -40.91 -5.68
CA ILE A 372 11.92 -40.17 -6.88
C ILE A 372 10.84 -39.25 -7.45
N LEU A 373 9.57 -39.51 -7.10
CA LEU A 373 8.43 -38.68 -7.46
C LEU A 373 8.34 -37.41 -6.60
N PHE A 374 9.15 -37.26 -5.55
CA PHE A 374 9.11 -36.11 -4.66
C PHE A 374 10.47 -35.44 -4.52
N ASP A 375 10.48 -34.12 -4.33
CA ASP A 375 11.66 -33.33 -3.97
C ASP A 375 11.93 -33.43 -2.46
N ASP A 376 13.03 -32.82 -2.00
CA ASP A 376 13.49 -32.88 -0.60
C ASP A 376 12.51 -32.26 0.41
N ASP A 377 11.59 -31.43 -0.08
CA ASP A 377 10.50 -30.76 0.66
C ASP A 377 9.18 -31.55 0.61
N GLU A 378 9.22 -32.82 0.20
CA GLU A 378 8.05 -33.70 0.04
C GLU A 378 7.08 -33.25 -1.07
N SER A 379 7.45 -32.26 -1.90
CA SER A 379 6.63 -31.81 -3.02
C SER A 379 6.79 -32.70 -4.25
N VAL A 380 5.74 -32.88 -5.08
CA VAL A 380 5.81 -33.75 -6.28
C VAL A 380 6.78 -33.18 -7.32
N LYS A 381 7.81 -33.95 -7.66
CA LYS A 381 8.85 -33.64 -8.64
C LYS A 381 8.26 -33.44 -10.04
N LYS A 382 8.42 -32.25 -10.63
CA LYS A 382 8.02 -31.99 -12.02
C LYS A 382 9.22 -32.02 -12.96
N THR A 383 9.13 -32.84 -13.99
CA THR A 383 10.05 -32.81 -15.14
C THR A 383 9.70 -31.61 -16.02
N SER A 384 10.66 -30.70 -16.20
CA SER A 384 10.57 -29.58 -17.13
C SER A 384 10.68 -30.10 -18.55
N ASN A 385 9.56 -30.30 -19.29
CA ASN A 385 9.51 -30.35 -20.77
C ASN A 385 8.15 -30.74 -21.38
N LYS A 386 7.00 -30.41 -20.76
CA LYS A 386 5.67 -30.69 -21.36
C LYS A 386 5.52 -30.08 -22.77
N CYS A 387 6.04 -28.87 -22.97
CA CYS A 387 5.92 -28.11 -24.22
C CYS A 387 6.60 -28.78 -25.43
N ILE A 388 7.49 -29.74 -25.23
CA ILE A 388 8.15 -30.49 -26.32
C ILE A 388 7.13 -31.32 -27.09
N LEU A 389 6.11 -31.87 -26.41
CA LEU A 389 5.08 -32.67 -27.07
C LEU A 389 4.34 -31.86 -28.13
N VAL A 390 3.90 -30.65 -27.78
CA VAL A 390 3.17 -29.75 -28.68
C VAL A 390 4.03 -29.37 -29.89
N ARG A 391 5.29 -28.96 -29.66
CA ARG A 391 6.21 -28.62 -30.76
C ARG A 391 6.42 -29.77 -31.74
N LYS A 392 6.57 -31.00 -31.22
CA LYS A 392 6.68 -32.19 -32.07
C LYS A 392 5.40 -32.52 -32.82
N LEU A 393 4.24 -32.25 -32.23
CA LEU A 393 2.96 -32.39 -32.93
C LEU A 393 2.84 -31.35 -34.05
N GLU A 394 3.21 -30.09 -33.81
CA GLU A 394 3.20 -29.02 -34.82
C GLU A 394 4.10 -29.34 -36.02
N GLU A 395 5.28 -29.93 -35.80
CA GLU A 395 6.18 -30.40 -36.89
C GLU A 395 5.52 -31.42 -37.84
N SER A 396 4.51 -32.14 -37.34
CA SER A 396 3.79 -33.17 -38.10
C SER A 396 2.49 -32.67 -38.76
N VAL A 397 2.14 -31.39 -38.62
CA VAL A 397 0.94 -30.79 -39.24
C VAL A 397 1.31 -29.93 -40.44
N ASP A 398 0.68 -30.20 -41.59
CA ASP A 398 0.87 -29.43 -42.81
C ASP A 398 -0.01 -28.16 -42.77
N ASN A 399 0.61 -27.01 -42.43
CA ASN A 399 -0.08 -25.72 -42.24
C ASN A 399 -0.58 -25.05 -43.54
N THR A 400 -0.60 -25.78 -44.65
CA THR A 400 -0.87 -25.25 -46.00
C THR A 400 -2.34 -25.32 -46.43
N GLN A 401 -3.24 -25.93 -45.64
CA GLN A 401 -4.67 -25.90 -45.94
C GLN A 401 -5.29 -24.55 -45.54
N ALA A 402 -5.70 -23.75 -46.53
CA ALA A 402 -6.58 -22.61 -46.30
C ALA A 402 -7.94 -23.12 -45.81
N PHE A 403 -8.26 -22.85 -44.55
CA PHE A 403 -9.48 -23.35 -43.92
C PHE A 403 -10.68 -22.45 -44.29
N GLU A 404 -11.79 -23.06 -44.69
CA GLU A 404 -13.05 -22.35 -44.90
C GLU A 404 -13.54 -21.74 -43.55
N LEU A 405 -13.76 -20.43 -43.56
CA LEU A 405 -14.38 -19.71 -42.44
C LEU A 405 -15.78 -20.28 -42.23
N GLY A 406 -16.00 -20.89 -41.07
CA GLY A 406 -17.30 -21.40 -40.71
C GLY A 406 -18.22 -20.25 -40.31
N THR A 407 -19.48 -20.29 -40.73
CA THR A 407 -20.53 -19.42 -40.16
C THR A 407 -20.88 -19.92 -38.76
N ASP A 408 -21.11 -19.01 -37.82
CA ASP A 408 -21.57 -19.30 -36.44
C ASP A 408 -20.51 -20.00 -35.58
N THR A 409 -19.37 -19.32 -35.38
CA THR A 409 -18.26 -19.83 -34.54
C THR A 409 -18.46 -19.50 -33.06
N CYS A 410 -18.08 -20.44 -32.18
CA CYS A 410 -17.89 -20.20 -30.75
C CYS A 410 -16.38 -20.05 -30.45
N LEU A 411 -15.98 -18.92 -29.86
CA LEU A 411 -14.59 -18.65 -29.45
C LEU A 411 -14.41 -19.00 -27.98
N MET A 412 -13.48 -19.89 -27.67
CA MET A 412 -13.12 -20.26 -26.29
C MET A 412 -11.76 -19.69 -25.95
N VAL A 413 -11.67 -19.03 -24.80
CA VAL A 413 -10.47 -18.32 -24.37
C VAL A 413 -10.03 -18.88 -23.03
N ASP A 414 -8.84 -19.47 -23.00
CA ASP A 414 -8.12 -19.72 -21.74
C ASP A 414 -7.60 -18.38 -21.21
N CYS A 415 -8.38 -17.75 -20.33
CA CYS A 415 -8.16 -16.35 -19.99
C CYS A 415 -6.80 -16.11 -19.32
N MET A 416 -6.37 -17.04 -18.45
CA MET A 416 -5.12 -16.88 -17.69
C MET A 416 -3.88 -17.07 -18.57
N ASP A 417 -3.97 -17.93 -19.58
CA ASP A 417 -2.91 -18.10 -20.57
C ASP A 417 -2.84 -16.92 -21.54
N VAL A 418 -3.98 -16.54 -22.12
CA VAL A 418 -4.05 -15.46 -23.12
C VAL A 418 -3.65 -14.12 -22.52
N ILE A 419 -4.04 -13.79 -21.28
CA ILE A 419 -3.66 -12.52 -20.65
C ILE A 419 -2.14 -12.42 -20.42
N LYS A 420 -1.48 -13.54 -20.08
CA LYS A 420 -0.02 -13.58 -19.93
C LYS A 420 0.67 -13.33 -21.26
N GLN A 421 0.18 -13.94 -22.34
CA GLN A 421 0.72 -13.69 -23.68
C GLN A 421 0.54 -12.22 -24.10
N VAL A 422 -0.63 -11.65 -23.87
CA VAL A 422 -0.92 -10.23 -24.17
C VAL A 422 0.04 -9.31 -23.42
N HIS A 423 0.26 -9.58 -22.13
CA HIS A 423 1.22 -8.85 -21.32
C HIS A 423 2.65 -8.96 -21.88
N ILE A 424 3.12 -10.17 -22.20
CA ILE A 424 4.48 -10.39 -22.73
C ILE A 424 4.67 -9.63 -24.06
N LYS A 425 3.70 -9.72 -24.98
CA LYS A 425 3.76 -9.10 -26.32
C LYS A 425 3.68 -7.56 -26.28
N ASN A 426 3.06 -7.00 -25.24
CA ASN A 426 2.81 -5.54 -25.13
C ASN A 426 3.46 -4.91 -23.89
N SER A 427 4.46 -5.56 -23.29
CA SER A 427 5.06 -5.17 -22.01
C SER A 427 5.52 -3.70 -21.93
N SER A 428 5.93 -3.10 -23.04
CA SER A 428 6.34 -1.69 -23.11
C SER A 428 5.19 -0.68 -23.14
N LYS A 429 3.96 -1.11 -23.48
CA LYS A 429 2.79 -0.25 -23.67
C LYS A 429 1.78 -0.32 -22.52
N ILE A 430 1.92 -1.30 -21.63
CA ILE A 430 0.96 -1.57 -20.56
C ILE A 430 1.56 -1.08 -19.23
N LYS A 431 0.92 -0.09 -18.58
CA LYS A 431 1.37 0.48 -17.30
C LYS A 431 0.43 0.18 -16.15
N THR A 432 -0.86 0.03 -16.41
CA THR A 432 -1.90 -0.26 -15.40
C THR A 432 -2.61 -1.57 -15.69
N PHE A 433 -3.35 -2.08 -14.69
CA PHE A 433 -4.27 -3.19 -14.92
C PHE A 433 -5.41 -2.80 -15.89
N GLY A 434 -5.78 -1.52 -15.96
CA GLY A 434 -6.69 -0.99 -16.98
C GLY A 434 -6.14 -1.18 -18.39
N ASP A 435 -4.90 -0.75 -18.64
CA ASP A 435 -4.23 -0.93 -19.94
C ASP A 435 -4.14 -2.41 -20.33
N LEU A 436 -3.87 -3.28 -19.34
CA LEU A 436 -3.77 -4.72 -19.55
C LEU A 436 -5.11 -5.31 -19.98
N ALA A 437 -6.18 -4.91 -19.30
CA ALA A 437 -7.54 -5.34 -19.61
C ALA A 437 -7.95 -4.84 -21.01
N ASP A 438 -7.72 -3.57 -21.34
CA ASP A 438 -8.03 -3.02 -22.66
C ASP A 438 -7.32 -3.75 -23.79
N LYS A 439 -6.01 -4.05 -23.63
CA LYS A 439 -5.24 -4.83 -24.61
C LYS A 439 -5.70 -6.28 -24.71
N PHE A 440 -6.09 -6.89 -23.58
CA PHE A 440 -6.65 -8.23 -23.56
C PHE A 440 -7.97 -8.29 -24.33
N TYR A 441 -8.83 -7.29 -24.17
CA TYR A 441 -10.10 -7.22 -24.90
C TYR A 441 -9.93 -6.92 -26.38
N GLU A 442 -9.02 -6.02 -26.74
CA GLU A 442 -8.67 -5.76 -28.14
C GLU A 442 -8.21 -7.05 -28.82
N HIS A 443 -7.40 -7.86 -28.14
CA HIS A 443 -6.95 -9.15 -28.65
C HIS A 443 -8.11 -10.14 -28.87
N ILE A 444 -9.00 -10.30 -27.90
CA ILE A 444 -10.17 -11.19 -28.02
C ILE A 444 -11.11 -10.72 -29.13
N ASN A 445 -11.38 -9.42 -29.23
CA ASN A 445 -12.25 -8.86 -30.26
C ASN A 445 -11.67 -9.09 -31.67
N ASN A 446 -10.36 -8.92 -31.85
CA ASN A 446 -9.69 -9.23 -33.11
C ASN A 446 -9.84 -10.71 -33.50
N LEU A 447 -9.68 -11.63 -32.54
CA LEU A 447 -9.93 -13.06 -32.78
C LEU A 447 -11.40 -13.34 -33.13
N ALA A 448 -12.33 -12.70 -32.42
CA ALA A 448 -13.76 -12.88 -32.61
C ALA A 448 -14.20 -12.45 -34.02
N GLN A 449 -13.72 -11.29 -34.49
CA GLN A 449 -14.00 -10.75 -35.81
C GLN A 449 -13.42 -11.61 -36.94
N LEU A 450 -12.18 -12.09 -36.79
CA LEU A 450 -11.54 -12.97 -37.76
C LEU A 450 -12.28 -14.30 -37.95
N GLN A 451 -13.04 -14.75 -36.95
CA GLN A 451 -13.71 -16.06 -36.95
C GLN A 451 -15.23 -15.98 -37.16
N THR A 452 -15.80 -14.80 -37.44
CA THR A 452 -17.27 -14.58 -37.51
C THR A 452 -17.99 -15.17 -36.29
N THR A 453 -17.50 -14.80 -35.10
CA THR A 453 -17.91 -15.39 -33.82
C THR A 453 -19.29 -14.88 -33.39
N LYS A 454 -20.15 -15.79 -32.90
CA LYS A 454 -21.45 -15.42 -32.27
C LYS A 454 -21.43 -15.58 -30.74
N ARG A 455 -20.57 -16.46 -30.21
CA ARG A 455 -20.48 -16.79 -28.78
C ARG A 455 -19.02 -16.77 -28.31
N ILE A 456 -18.76 -16.18 -27.16
CA ILE A 456 -17.41 -16.11 -26.55
C ILE A 456 -17.47 -16.74 -25.15
N ASP A 457 -16.64 -17.76 -24.93
CA ASP A 457 -16.51 -18.45 -23.64
C ASP A 457 -15.19 -18.05 -22.99
N LEU A 458 -15.28 -17.37 -21.85
CA LEU A 458 -14.15 -16.93 -21.05
C LEU A 458 -13.95 -17.92 -19.89
N VAL A 459 -12.93 -18.76 -20.03
CA VAL A 459 -12.65 -19.87 -19.12
C VAL A 459 -11.53 -19.50 -18.15
N PHE A 460 -11.82 -19.64 -16.86
CA PHE A 460 -10.96 -19.26 -15.74
C PHE A 460 -10.68 -20.45 -14.82
N ASP A 461 -9.45 -20.49 -14.29
CA ASP A 461 -9.08 -21.37 -13.19
C ASP A 461 -9.86 -21.06 -11.90
N SER A 462 -10.07 -22.09 -11.08
CA SER A 462 -10.39 -21.94 -9.66
C SER A 462 -9.15 -22.22 -8.79
N TYR A 463 -9.01 -21.52 -7.67
CA TYR A 463 -7.89 -21.50 -6.74
C TYR A 463 -8.34 -21.77 -5.30
N PHE A 464 -8.65 -23.01 -4.95
CA PHE A 464 -9.12 -23.36 -3.61
C PHE A 464 -7.97 -23.47 -2.60
N GLU A 465 -8.26 -23.20 -1.33
CA GLU A 465 -7.33 -23.41 -0.23
C GLU A 465 -7.06 -24.92 -0.05
N PHE A 466 -5.80 -25.32 0.12
CA PHE A 466 -5.36 -26.71 0.27
C PHE A 466 -5.57 -27.63 -0.95
N SER A 467 -5.76 -27.09 -2.14
CA SER A 467 -5.79 -27.92 -3.35
C SER A 467 -4.41 -28.27 -3.90
N ILE A 468 -4.32 -29.26 -4.81
CA ILE A 468 -3.09 -29.60 -5.55
C ILE A 468 -2.51 -28.35 -6.23
N LYS A 469 -3.38 -27.49 -6.77
CA LYS A 469 -3.00 -26.24 -7.42
C LYS A 469 -2.47 -25.20 -6.45
N SER A 470 -3.01 -25.15 -5.23
CA SER A 470 -2.50 -24.30 -4.15
C SER A 470 -1.07 -24.70 -3.75
N CYS A 471 -0.82 -26.00 -3.54
CA CYS A 471 0.52 -26.54 -3.27
C CYS A 471 1.50 -26.26 -4.42
N ASP A 472 1.04 -26.40 -5.67
CA ASP A 472 1.84 -26.05 -6.86
C ASP A 472 2.16 -24.55 -6.93
N SER A 473 1.25 -23.67 -6.52
CA SER A 473 1.47 -22.21 -6.47
C SER A 473 2.42 -21.86 -5.34
N GLU A 474 2.28 -22.48 -4.17
CA GLU A 474 3.19 -22.32 -3.03
C GLU A 474 4.61 -22.77 -3.36
N ARG A 475 4.80 -23.89 -4.07
CA ARG A 475 6.13 -24.33 -4.51
C ARG A 475 6.76 -23.35 -5.51
N ARG A 476 5.96 -22.66 -6.34
CA ARG A 476 6.48 -21.65 -7.28
C ARG A 476 6.94 -20.37 -6.55
N LYS A 477 6.47 -20.12 -5.32
CA LYS A 477 6.98 -19.02 -4.49
C LYS A 477 8.44 -19.31 -4.17
N LYS A 478 9.37 -18.73 -4.94
CA LYS A 478 10.82 -18.90 -4.71
C LYS A 478 11.35 -18.15 -3.48
N ALA A 479 10.48 -17.44 -2.78
CA ALA A 479 10.59 -16.89 -1.44
C ALA A 479 9.18 -16.40 -1.06
N ASP A 480 8.94 -16.07 0.21
CA ASP A 480 7.72 -15.37 0.65
C ASP A 480 7.73 -13.88 0.21
N ASN A 481 8.13 -13.64 -1.04
CA ASN A 481 8.23 -12.35 -1.69
C ASN A 481 7.00 -12.07 -2.57
N SER A 482 5.98 -12.93 -2.54
CA SER A 482 4.77 -12.73 -3.34
C SER A 482 4.06 -11.46 -2.88
N ILE A 483 3.96 -10.48 -3.77
CA ILE A 483 3.16 -9.28 -3.55
C ILE A 483 1.70 -9.70 -3.58
N ASN A 484 0.91 -9.28 -2.60
CA ASN A 484 -0.52 -9.55 -2.54
C ASN A 484 -1.28 -8.23 -2.67
N TYR A 485 -2.25 -8.16 -3.58
CA TYR A 485 -3.12 -7.00 -3.75
C TYR A 485 -4.45 -7.25 -3.05
N ASN A 486 -4.96 -6.24 -2.34
CA ASN A 486 -6.29 -6.30 -1.73
C ASN A 486 -7.39 -6.25 -2.79
N MET A 487 -7.23 -5.37 -3.78
CA MET A 487 -8.16 -5.18 -4.88
C MET A 487 -7.39 -4.80 -6.15
N ILE A 488 -7.92 -5.18 -7.32
CA ILE A 488 -7.41 -4.76 -8.64
C ILE A 488 -8.48 -3.92 -9.35
N ASN A 489 -8.09 -2.75 -9.85
CA ASN A 489 -8.95 -1.83 -10.59
C ASN A 489 -8.17 -1.20 -11.78
N LYS A 490 -8.82 -0.32 -12.55
CA LYS A 490 -8.23 0.27 -13.77
C LYS A 490 -7.04 1.20 -13.50
N THR A 491 -6.99 1.87 -12.34
CA THR A 491 -6.00 2.92 -12.04
C THR A 491 -4.72 2.37 -11.43
N ILE A 492 -4.76 1.16 -10.86
CA ILE A 492 -3.59 0.52 -10.23
C ILE A 492 -2.52 0.18 -11.27
N HIS A 493 -1.29 0.57 -10.96
CA HIS A 493 -0.11 0.23 -11.74
C HIS A 493 0.26 -1.25 -11.66
N LEU A 494 0.76 -1.80 -12.76
CA LEU A 494 1.32 -3.14 -12.75
C LEU A 494 2.59 -3.21 -11.89
N PRO A 495 2.83 -4.33 -11.19
CA PRO A 495 4.06 -4.51 -10.44
C PRO A 495 5.28 -4.52 -11.38
N PRO A 496 6.45 -4.04 -10.93
CA PRO A 496 7.67 -4.01 -11.74
C PRO A 496 8.11 -5.39 -12.25
N LYS A 497 7.73 -6.46 -11.53
CA LYS A 497 8.01 -7.85 -11.89
C LYS A 497 6.72 -8.66 -11.82
N MET A 498 6.09 -8.87 -12.98
CA MET A 498 4.84 -9.64 -13.06
C MET A 498 4.99 -11.11 -12.65
N ASP A 499 6.19 -11.70 -12.72
CA ASP A 499 6.41 -13.08 -12.25
C ASP A 499 6.00 -13.26 -10.79
N ILE A 500 6.31 -12.27 -9.95
CA ILE A 500 5.97 -12.27 -8.52
C ILE A 500 4.45 -12.14 -8.33
N PHE A 501 3.78 -11.38 -9.19
CA PHE A 501 2.32 -11.25 -9.17
C PHE A 501 1.63 -12.58 -9.46
N TRP A 502 2.12 -13.33 -10.45
CA TRP A 502 1.57 -14.62 -10.87
C TRP A 502 1.85 -15.77 -9.87
N GLU A 503 2.66 -15.55 -8.83
CA GLU A 503 2.88 -16.54 -7.77
C GLU A 503 1.73 -16.55 -6.73
N SER A 504 1.03 -15.42 -6.55
CA SER A 504 -0.09 -15.30 -5.63
C SER A 504 -1.40 -15.79 -6.25
N SER A 505 -2.07 -16.73 -5.58
CA SER A 505 -3.42 -17.17 -5.94
C SER A 505 -4.44 -16.06 -5.74
N ASN A 506 -4.33 -15.29 -4.65
CA ASN A 506 -5.21 -14.16 -4.36
C ASN A 506 -5.19 -13.12 -5.48
N ASN A 507 -3.99 -12.75 -5.96
CA ASN A 507 -3.85 -11.82 -7.09
C ASN A 507 -4.55 -12.29 -8.36
N LYS A 508 -4.47 -13.59 -8.66
CA LYS A 508 -5.15 -14.18 -9.82
C LYS A 508 -6.66 -14.08 -9.65
N ILE A 509 -7.19 -14.41 -8.48
CA ILE A 509 -8.62 -14.28 -8.17
C ILE A 509 -9.08 -12.83 -8.35
N GLN A 510 -8.36 -11.87 -7.77
CA GLN A 510 -8.67 -10.43 -7.92
C GLN A 510 -8.64 -9.98 -9.39
N LEU A 511 -7.67 -10.46 -10.17
CA LEU A 511 -7.59 -10.16 -11.60
C LEU A 511 -8.77 -10.77 -12.38
N GLN A 512 -9.20 -11.99 -12.04
CA GLN A 512 -10.36 -12.62 -12.67
C GLN A 512 -11.65 -11.83 -12.40
N ILE A 513 -11.87 -11.40 -11.16
CA ILE A 513 -13.02 -10.56 -10.79
C ILE A 513 -13.00 -9.25 -11.57
N PHE A 514 -11.85 -8.57 -11.60
CA PHE A 514 -11.66 -7.32 -12.33
C PHE A 514 -11.92 -7.47 -13.84
N LEU A 515 -11.41 -8.54 -14.47
CA LEU A 515 -11.64 -8.81 -15.89
C LEU A 515 -13.11 -9.07 -16.20
N ARG A 516 -13.82 -9.82 -15.35
CA ARG A 516 -15.28 -10.04 -15.52
C ARG A 516 -16.05 -8.74 -15.45
N TYR A 517 -15.74 -7.91 -14.46
CA TYR A 517 -16.33 -6.59 -14.32
C TYR A 517 -16.11 -5.73 -15.57
N CYS A 518 -14.89 -5.68 -16.09
CA CYS A 518 -14.56 -4.89 -17.26
C CYS A 518 -15.24 -5.41 -18.55
N VAL A 519 -15.38 -6.74 -18.74
CA VAL A 519 -16.15 -7.30 -19.87
C VAL A 519 -17.60 -6.84 -19.83
N LYS A 520 -18.25 -6.86 -18.66
CA LYS A 520 -19.64 -6.42 -18.50
C LYS A 520 -19.84 -4.96 -18.90
N GLN A 521 -18.86 -4.11 -18.59
CA GLN A 521 -18.91 -2.67 -18.90
C GLN A 521 -18.52 -2.34 -20.35
N ASN A 522 -17.93 -3.28 -21.08
CA ASN A 522 -17.39 -3.02 -22.41
C ASN A 522 -18.46 -3.20 -23.50
N SER A 523 -18.79 -2.10 -24.19
CA SER A 523 -19.81 -2.09 -25.24
C SER A 523 -19.50 -3.01 -26.42
N LEU A 524 -18.21 -3.30 -26.68
CA LEU A 524 -17.77 -4.20 -27.75
C LEU A 524 -18.29 -5.64 -27.60
N TYR A 525 -18.66 -6.04 -26.38
CA TYR A 525 -19.11 -7.39 -26.10
C TYR A 525 -20.64 -7.55 -26.15
N ARG A 526 -21.40 -6.47 -26.37
CA ARG A 526 -22.87 -6.52 -26.41
C ARG A 526 -23.44 -7.34 -27.57
N ASP A 527 -22.67 -7.44 -28.66
CA ASP A 527 -23.09 -8.15 -29.88
C ASP A 527 -22.76 -9.65 -29.84
N PHE A 528 -22.05 -10.12 -28.79
CA PHE A 528 -21.66 -11.52 -28.62
C PHE A 528 -22.44 -12.16 -27.46
N ASP A 529 -22.71 -13.47 -27.60
CA ASP A 529 -23.18 -14.29 -26.49
C ASP A 529 -22.00 -14.65 -25.57
N VAL A 530 -21.77 -13.88 -24.51
CA VAL A 530 -20.63 -14.09 -23.60
C VAL A 530 -20.99 -15.07 -22.48
N VAL A 531 -20.20 -16.11 -22.32
CA VAL A 531 -20.34 -17.16 -21.30
C VAL A 531 -19.09 -17.22 -20.43
N PHE A 532 -19.28 -17.39 -19.11
CA PHE A 532 -18.19 -17.49 -18.14
C PHE A 532 -18.16 -18.88 -17.50
N SER A 533 -16.97 -19.39 -17.18
CA SER A 533 -16.81 -20.55 -16.27
C SER A 533 -17.04 -20.15 -14.81
N THR A 534 -17.09 -21.09 -13.85
CA THR A 534 -17.08 -20.71 -12.42
C THR A 534 -15.69 -20.28 -11.92
N ILE A 535 -15.67 -19.46 -10.85
CA ILE A 535 -14.49 -19.07 -10.04
C ILE A 535 -14.82 -19.23 -8.55
N ASN A 536 -13.84 -19.01 -7.67
CA ASN A 536 -13.85 -19.34 -6.25
C ASN A 536 -14.96 -18.75 -5.38
N GLU A 537 -15.41 -17.53 -5.66
CA GLU A 537 -16.41 -16.86 -4.83
C GLU A 537 -17.68 -16.59 -5.62
N GLN A 538 -18.80 -17.03 -5.06
CA GLN A 538 -20.12 -16.57 -5.46
C GLN A 538 -20.32 -15.15 -4.93
N HIS A 539 -20.47 -14.17 -5.83
CA HIS A 539 -21.40 -13.09 -5.57
C HIS A 539 -22.64 -13.32 -6.43
N ASN A 540 -23.74 -13.64 -5.75
CA ASN A 540 -25.14 -13.58 -6.17
C ASN A 540 -25.44 -13.85 -7.65
N SER A 541 -25.93 -15.07 -7.84
CA SER A 541 -26.96 -15.60 -8.74
C SER A 541 -27.81 -14.74 -9.71
N ASP A 542 -27.65 -13.43 -9.87
CA ASP A 542 -28.61 -12.63 -10.67
C ASP A 542 -28.03 -11.87 -11.88
N ASP A 543 -26.72 -11.90 -12.14
CA ASP A 543 -26.12 -10.90 -13.05
C ASP A 543 -25.20 -11.45 -14.18
N PHE A 544 -25.04 -12.77 -14.28
CA PHE A 544 -24.37 -13.43 -15.41
C PHE A 544 -25.39 -14.29 -16.16
N THR A 545 -25.84 -13.84 -17.34
CA THR A 545 -26.95 -14.47 -18.07
C THR A 545 -26.65 -15.90 -18.55
N LYS A 546 -25.38 -16.33 -18.64
CA LYS A 546 -24.97 -17.71 -18.96
C LYS A 546 -23.67 -18.11 -18.23
N LEU A 547 -23.80 -18.82 -17.12
CA LEU A 547 -22.70 -19.43 -16.36
C LEU A 547 -22.76 -20.95 -16.51
N ILE A 548 -21.66 -21.60 -16.90
CA ILE A 548 -21.57 -23.06 -16.84
C ILE A 548 -21.08 -23.44 -15.45
N ILE A 549 -21.87 -24.24 -14.71
CA ILE A 549 -21.57 -24.64 -13.34
C ILE A 549 -20.61 -25.83 -13.36
N ASP A 550 -19.33 -25.57 -13.09
CA ASP A 550 -18.22 -26.54 -13.09
C ASP A 550 -17.42 -26.46 -11.77
N ARG A 551 -18.13 -26.36 -10.64
CA ARG A 551 -17.57 -26.00 -9.31
C ARG A 551 -16.52 -26.97 -8.78
N ASP A 552 -16.63 -28.25 -9.13
CA ASP A 552 -15.73 -29.30 -8.64
C ASP A 552 -14.44 -29.40 -9.47
N ILE A 553 -14.27 -28.53 -10.48
CA ILE A 553 -13.16 -28.57 -11.42
C ILE A 553 -12.31 -27.31 -11.21
N GLU A 554 -11.03 -27.51 -10.91
CA GLU A 554 -10.10 -26.41 -10.63
C GLU A 554 -9.47 -25.82 -11.89
N ASP A 555 -9.18 -26.67 -12.86
CA ASP A 555 -8.32 -26.31 -13.98
C ASP A 555 -9.10 -25.86 -15.21
N ALA A 556 -8.72 -24.69 -15.75
CA ALA A 556 -9.31 -24.13 -16.96
C ALA A 556 -9.21 -25.09 -18.17
N ASP A 557 -8.23 -25.99 -18.19
CA ASP A 557 -8.07 -26.96 -19.27
C ASP A 557 -9.20 -28.02 -19.31
N VAL A 558 -9.59 -28.56 -18.17
CA VAL A 558 -10.74 -29.48 -18.05
C VAL A 558 -12.04 -28.73 -18.26
N LYS A 559 -12.18 -27.53 -17.71
CA LYS A 559 -13.36 -26.68 -17.92
C LYS A 559 -13.57 -26.36 -19.39
N THR A 560 -12.50 -26.13 -20.14
CA THR A 560 -12.57 -25.87 -21.58
C THR A 560 -13.30 -26.99 -22.31
N ILE A 561 -13.09 -28.25 -21.95
CA ILE A 561 -13.78 -29.40 -22.58
C ILE A 561 -15.29 -29.37 -22.33
N ILE A 562 -15.72 -28.98 -21.12
CA ILE A 562 -17.14 -28.84 -20.77
C ILE A 562 -17.78 -27.71 -21.57
N HIS A 563 -17.07 -26.59 -21.69
CA HIS A 563 -17.51 -25.47 -22.51
C HIS A 563 -17.64 -25.87 -23.99
N VAL A 564 -16.69 -26.63 -24.55
CA VAL A 564 -16.78 -27.21 -25.92
C VAL A 564 -18.05 -28.03 -26.07
N ASP A 565 -18.33 -28.94 -25.14
CA ASP A 565 -19.53 -29.78 -25.18
C ASP A 565 -20.84 -28.98 -25.08
N ASP A 566 -20.92 -27.94 -24.23
CA ASP A 566 -22.09 -27.07 -24.18
C ASP A 566 -22.27 -26.26 -25.48
N ALA A 567 -21.20 -25.77 -26.09
CA ALA A 567 -21.29 -25.10 -27.39
C ALA A 567 -21.81 -26.06 -28.48
N VAL A 568 -21.31 -27.29 -28.50
CA VAL A 568 -21.79 -28.37 -29.39
C VAL A 568 -23.28 -28.62 -29.20
N LYS A 569 -23.73 -28.79 -27.95
CA LYS A 569 -25.15 -29.03 -27.60
C LYS A 569 -26.07 -27.88 -28.01
N ARG A 570 -25.56 -26.65 -28.08
CA ARG A 570 -26.30 -25.47 -28.55
C ARG A 570 -26.26 -25.29 -30.08
N GLY A 571 -25.69 -26.24 -30.82
CA GLY A 571 -25.73 -26.27 -32.28
C GLY A 571 -24.58 -25.54 -32.97
N PHE A 572 -23.52 -25.16 -32.24
CA PHE A 572 -22.33 -24.59 -32.86
C PHE A 572 -21.55 -25.66 -33.60
N SER A 573 -21.41 -25.52 -34.92
CA SER A 573 -20.65 -26.45 -35.77
C SER A 573 -19.16 -26.12 -35.84
N ASN A 574 -18.75 -24.93 -35.41
CA ASN A 574 -17.36 -24.49 -35.36
C ASN A 574 -17.03 -23.95 -33.97
N VAL A 575 -16.02 -24.55 -33.33
CA VAL A 575 -15.49 -24.10 -32.03
C VAL A 575 -14.02 -23.76 -32.22
N PHE A 576 -13.60 -22.57 -31.81
CA PHE A 576 -12.22 -22.09 -31.91
C PHE A 576 -11.64 -21.89 -30.51
N VAL A 577 -10.62 -22.66 -30.14
CA VAL A 577 -10.00 -22.60 -28.81
C VAL A 577 -8.67 -21.85 -28.87
N ALA A 578 -8.58 -20.76 -28.12
CA ALA A 578 -7.39 -19.93 -27.94
C ALA A 578 -6.71 -20.27 -26.60
N SER A 579 -5.66 -21.10 -26.66
CA SER A 579 -4.78 -21.44 -25.53
C SER A 579 -3.42 -21.90 -26.08
N SER A 580 -2.34 -21.64 -25.35
CA SER A 580 -1.02 -22.23 -25.60
C SER A 580 -0.69 -23.36 -24.62
N ASN A 581 -1.61 -23.69 -23.70
CA ASN A 581 -1.41 -24.72 -22.72
C ASN A 581 -1.45 -26.11 -23.37
N SER A 582 -0.38 -26.89 -23.16
CA SER A 582 -0.23 -28.23 -23.72
C SER A 582 -1.31 -29.20 -23.21
N ASP A 583 -1.76 -29.04 -21.97
CA ASP A 583 -2.75 -29.92 -21.36
C ASP A 583 -4.13 -29.76 -22.05
N VAL A 584 -4.49 -28.53 -22.48
CA VAL A 584 -5.71 -28.24 -23.27
C VAL A 584 -5.70 -29.00 -24.60
N ILE A 585 -4.58 -28.98 -25.33
CA ILE A 585 -4.43 -29.66 -26.63
C ILE A 585 -4.63 -31.16 -26.48
N VAL A 586 -3.97 -31.75 -25.49
CA VAL A 586 -4.03 -33.20 -25.25
C VAL A 586 -5.46 -33.64 -24.92
N LEU A 587 -6.16 -32.87 -24.08
CA LEU A 587 -7.56 -33.13 -23.75
C LEU A 587 -8.48 -32.98 -24.96
N LEU A 588 -8.31 -31.94 -25.77
CA LEU A 588 -9.09 -31.75 -27.00
C LEU A 588 -8.87 -32.90 -27.99
N LEU A 589 -7.64 -33.38 -28.16
CA LEU A 589 -7.33 -34.53 -29.01
C LEU A 589 -7.96 -35.83 -28.47
N HIS A 590 -7.94 -36.02 -27.14
CA HIS A 590 -8.56 -37.17 -26.49
C HIS A 590 -10.08 -37.22 -26.76
N PHE A 591 -10.77 -36.07 -26.62
CA PHE A 591 -12.22 -35.96 -26.82
C PHE A 591 -12.63 -35.66 -28.26
N TYR A 592 -11.68 -35.51 -29.20
CA TYR A 592 -11.96 -35.10 -30.58
C TYR A 592 -13.02 -35.97 -31.27
N LYS A 593 -12.90 -37.30 -31.13
CA LYS A 593 -13.85 -38.24 -31.74
C LYS A 593 -15.27 -38.11 -31.16
N HIS A 594 -15.38 -37.77 -29.88
CA HIS A 594 -16.67 -37.50 -29.24
C HIS A 594 -17.32 -36.26 -29.86
N PHE A 595 -16.56 -35.17 -30.03
CA PHE A 595 -17.06 -33.95 -30.67
C PHE A 595 -17.37 -34.12 -32.16
N GLN A 596 -16.56 -34.91 -32.88
CA GLN A 596 -16.77 -35.20 -34.29
C GLN A 596 -18.09 -35.97 -34.52
N ASN A 597 -18.41 -36.94 -33.66
CA ASN A 597 -19.68 -37.68 -33.72
C ASN A 597 -20.91 -36.78 -33.49
N SER A 598 -20.73 -35.67 -32.79
CA SER A 598 -21.76 -34.65 -32.56
C SER A 598 -21.80 -33.57 -33.66
N GLY A 599 -21.03 -33.72 -34.74
CA GLY A 599 -21.09 -32.85 -35.92
C GLY A 599 -20.22 -31.59 -35.87
N VAL A 600 -19.26 -31.51 -34.94
CA VAL A 600 -18.50 -30.26 -34.69
C VAL A 600 -17.07 -30.33 -35.22
N LYS A 601 -16.65 -29.23 -35.86
CA LYS A 601 -15.26 -28.95 -36.21
C LYS A 601 -14.62 -28.11 -35.09
N VAL A 602 -13.89 -28.76 -34.20
CA VAL A 602 -13.07 -28.07 -33.19
C VAL A 602 -11.75 -27.64 -33.82
N ARG A 603 -11.47 -26.34 -33.78
CA ARG A 603 -10.27 -25.68 -34.28
C ARG A 603 -9.46 -25.22 -33.07
N PHE A 604 -8.17 -25.45 -33.13
CA PHE A 604 -7.26 -25.06 -32.06
C PHE A 604 -6.26 -24.04 -32.61
N PHE A 605 -6.03 -22.99 -31.85
CA PHE A 605 -5.04 -21.98 -32.17
C PHE A 605 -4.07 -21.83 -31.01
N SER A 606 -2.84 -22.31 -31.23
CA SER A 606 -1.70 -21.96 -30.40
C SER A 606 -1.02 -20.74 -31.01
N ASN A 607 -0.90 -19.69 -30.21
CA ASN A 607 -0.10 -18.52 -30.53
C ASN A 607 1.39 -18.85 -30.24
N THR A 608 1.93 -19.92 -30.82
CA THR A 608 3.33 -20.30 -30.69
C THR A 608 4.21 -19.41 -31.58
N TYR A 609 4.29 -18.12 -31.21
CA TYR A 609 5.39 -17.20 -31.50
C TYR A 609 5.52 -16.17 -30.38
#